data_AF-A0A2D9N3Q0-F1
#
_entry.id   AF-A0A2D9N3Q0-F1
#
_cell.length_a   1.000
_cell.length_b   1.000
_cell.length_c   1.000
_cell.angle_alpha   90.00
_cell.angle_beta   90.00
_cell.angle_gamma   90.00
#
_symmetry.space_group_name_H-M   'P 1'
#
loop_
_entity.id
_entity.type
_entity.pdbx_description
1 polymer ?
#
loop_
_entity_poly.entity_id
_entity_poly.type
_entity_poly.pdbx_seq_one_letter_code
_entity_poly.pdbx_strand_id
1 'polypeptide(L)'
;MKPDFKHFIAPEALKIHLNVLGWKMMNPYIHEDVAIFKPDFYQNNHVIALAKHGYIWAKGYTIIRYKNQDFNSVEELLNKWKYAINDYDKWNFLAEKEWVLTKDGKESLYFFDNLQTIPMRKKFRC
;
A
#
# COMPACT_ATOMS: atom_id res chain seq x y z
N MET A 1 -8.03 -16.46 -4.44
CA MET A 1 -8.26 -15.03 -4.16
C MET A 1 -9.29 -14.51 -5.17
N LYS A 2 -10.43 -13.92 -4.73
CA LYS A 2 -11.20 -13.06 -5.65
C LYS A 2 -10.31 -11.88 -6.01
N PRO A 3 -10.27 -11.41 -7.26
CA PRO A 3 -9.31 -10.39 -7.64
C PRO A 3 -9.71 -9.03 -7.05
N ASP A 4 -8.98 -8.58 -6.02
CA ASP A 4 -9.02 -7.20 -5.57
C ASP A 4 -8.03 -6.38 -6.42
N PHE A 5 -8.49 -5.90 -7.57
CA PHE A 5 -7.68 -5.09 -8.48
C PHE A 5 -7.36 -3.69 -7.95
N LYS A 6 -7.92 -3.28 -6.79
CA LYS A 6 -7.61 -1.97 -6.20
C LYS A 6 -6.27 -1.96 -5.48
N HIS A 7 -5.86 -3.12 -4.96
CA HIS A 7 -4.65 -3.27 -4.15
C HIS A 7 -3.68 -4.31 -4.71
N PHE A 8 -4.11 -5.21 -5.59
CA PHE A 8 -3.27 -6.29 -6.10
C PHE A 8 -3.07 -6.16 -7.59
N ILE A 9 -1.82 -6.17 -8.03
CA ILE A 9 -1.43 -5.93 -9.42
C ILE A 9 -0.11 -6.65 -9.73
N ALA A 10 0.11 -7.03 -10.99
CA ALA A 10 1.40 -7.60 -11.39
C ALA A 10 2.53 -6.57 -11.15
N PRO A 11 3.72 -6.97 -10.67
CA PRO A 11 4.81 -6.05 -10.35
C PRO A 11 5.21 -5.11 -11.50
N GLU A 12 5.31 -5.64 -12.72
CA GLU A 12 5.63 -4.81 -13.89
C GLU A 12 4.49 -3.85 -14.26
N ALA A 13 3.23 -4.25 -14.07
CA ALA A 13 2.08 -3.37 -14.30
C ALA A 13 2.03 -2.23 -13.27
N LEU A 14 2.37 -2.49 -11.99
CA LEU A 14 2.52 -1.45 -10.97
C LEU A 14 3.60 -0.45 -11.35
N LYS A 15 4.76 -0.94 -11.78
CA LYS A 15 5.88 -0.11 -12.21
C LYS A 15 5.50 0.79 -13.38
N ILE A 16 4.83 0.24 -14.40
CA ILE A 16 4.33 1.01 -15.55
C ILE A 16 3.32 2.06 -15.11
N HIS A 17 2.34 1.69 -14.28
CA HIS A 17 1.30 2.61 -13.78
C HIS A 17 1.92 3.79 -13.02
N LEU A 18 2.83 3.51 -12.08
CA LEU A 18 3.55 4.55 -11.34
C LEU A 18 4.35 5.45 -12.29
N ASN A 19 5.07 4.87 -13.25
CA ASN A 19 5.85 5.64 -14.23
C ASN A 19 4.97 6.57 -15.08
N VAL A 20 3.80 6.11 -15.53
CA VAL A 20 2.81 6.93 -16.27
C VAL A 20 2.36 8.12 -15.43
N LEU A 21 2.18 7.93 -14.12
CA LEU A 21 1.82 8.99 -13.17
C LEU A 21 3.00 9.87 -12.77
N GLY A 22 4.21 9.56 -13.23
CA GLY A 22 5.45 10.30 -12.99
C GLY A 22 6.19 9.88 -11.72
N TRP A 23 5.89 8.71 -11.16
CA TRP A 23 6.50 8.15 -9.97
C TRP A 23 7.46 7.02 -10.32
N LYS A 24 8.63 7.00 -9.69
CA LYS A 24 9.57 5.88 -9.73
C LYS A 24 9.21 4.89 -8.63
N MET A 25 8.90 3.66 -9.02
CA MET A 25 8.67 2.56 -8.07
C MET A 25 9.95 2.25 -7.28
N MET A 26 9.78 2.00 -5.98
CA MET A 26 10.86 1.59 -5.07
C MET A 26 10.76 0.10 -4.77
N ASN A 27 10.43 -0.27 -3.53
CA ASN A 27 10.38 -1.65 -3.07
C ASN A 27 8.93 -2.03 -2.75
N PRO A 28 8.17 -2.56 -3.73
CA PRO A 28 6.87 -3.13 -3.44
C PRO A 28 7.03 -4.45 -2.68
N TYR A 29 6.09 -4.74 -1.79
CA TYR A 29 5.90 -6.06 -1.22
C TYR A 29 5.31 -6.97 -2.30
N ILE A 30 5.97 -8.09 -2.56
CA ILE A 30 5.57 -9.07 -3.57
C ILE A 30 5.23 -10.39 -2.88
N HIS A 31 4.07 -10.94 -3.19
CA HIS A 31 3.61 -12.24 -2.71
C HIS A 31 3.10 -13.05 -3.90
N GLU A 32 3.68 -14.23 -4.13
CA GLU A 32 3.27 -15.14 -5.23
C GLU A 32 3.13 -14.41 -6.59
N ASP A 33 4.17 -13.65 -6.97
CA ASP A 33 4.23 -12.85 -8.21
C ASP A 33 3.20 -11.72 -8.33
N VAL A 34 2.55 -11.36 -7.23
CA VAL A 34 1.62 -10.22 -7.14
C VAL A 34 2.22 -9.13 -6.27
N ALA A 35 2.31 -7.91 -6.79
CA ALA A 35 2.65 -6.74 -6.00
C ALA A 35 1.42 -6.26 -5.21
N ILE A 36 1.60 -6.05 -3.91
CA ILE A 36 0.55 -5.59 -3.02
C ILE A 36 0.68 -4.08 -2.80
N PHE A 37 -0.22 -3.30 -3.39
CA PHE A 37 -0.36 -1.87 -3.21
C PHE A 37 -1.42 -1.52 -2.14
N LYS A 38 -1.24 -2.05 -0.92
CA LYS A 38 -2.03 -1.66 0.26
C LYS A 38 -1.09 -1.27 1.39
N PRO A 39 -1.22 -0.06 1.97
CA PRO A 39 -0.24 0.46 2.92
C PRO A 39 -0.12 -0.39 4.20
N ASP A 40 -1.18 -1.11 4.58
CA ASP A 40 -1.21 -1.99 5.75
C ASP A 40 -0.15 -3.10 5.72
N PHE A 41 0.28 -3.53 4.52
CA PHE A 41 1.33 -4.53 4.30
C PHE A 41 2.75 -4.00 4.53
N TYR A 42 2.89 -2.70 4.78
CA TYR A 42 4.19 -2.04 4.89
C TYR A 42 4.41 -1.47 6.29
N GLN A 43 5.68 -1.35 6.66
CA GLN A 43 6.06 -0.62 7.87
C GLN A 43 5.71 0.87 7.72
N ASN A 44 5.48 1.52 8.87
CA ASN A 44 5.23 2.95 8.89
C ASN A 44 6.43 3.71 8.27
N ASN A 45 6.14 4.72 7.46
CA ASN A 45 7.09 5.50 6.64
C ASN A 45 7.78 4.72 5.49
N HIS A 46 7.35 3.50 5.16
CA HIS A 46 7.86 2.79 3.99
C HIS A 46 7.55 3.56 2.70
N VAL A 47 8.56 3.87 1.90
CA VAL A 47 8.41 4.58 0.62
C VAL A 47 8.16 3.58 -0.51
N ILE A 48 6.94 3.59 -1.06
CA ILE A 48 6.57 2.71 -2.18
C ILE A 48 6.97 3.29 -3.54
N ALA A 49 6.98 4.63 -3.64
CA ALA A 49 7.34 5.34 -4.85
C ALA A 49 7.87 6.75 -4.55
N LEU A 50 8.76 7.26 -5.40
CA LEU A 50 9.33 8.59 -5.26
C LEU A 50 9.42 9.34 -6.59
N ALA A 51 9.57 10.65 -6.48
CA ALA A 51 9.91 11.56 -7.56
C ALA A 51 11.06 12.47 -7.12
N LYS A 52 11.36 13.53 -7.89
CA LYS A 52 12.47 14.43 -7.57
C LYS A 52 12.28 15.12 -6.20
N HIS A 53 11.05 15.54 -5.90
CA HIS A 53 10.69 16.23 -4.66
C HIS A 53 9.50 15.57 -3.95
N GLY A 54 9.04 14.41 -4.43
CA GLY A 54 7.84 13.75 -3.93
C GLY A 54 8.13 12.37 -3.37
N TYR A 55 7.44 12.01 -2.28
CA TYR A 55 7.49 10.66 -1.71
C TYR A 55 6.08 10.17 -1.46
N ILE A 56 5.82 8.90 -1.78
CA ILE A 56 4.61 8.20 -1.37
C ILE A 56 5.03 7.19 -0.31
N TRP A 57 4.58 7.39 0.92
CA TRP A 57 4.88 6.49 2.04
C TRP A 57 3.64 5.95 2.75
N ALA A 58 3.76 4.80 3.38
CA ALA A 58 2.70 4.24 4.22
C ALA A 58 2.66 4.97 5.57
N LYS A 59 1.50 5.43 6.02
CA LYS A 59 1.36 6.11 7.31
C LYS A 59 0.14 5.63 8.09
N GLY A 60 0.32 5.49 9.40
CA GLY A 60 -0.76 5.14 10.34
C GLY A 60 -0.50 3.80 11.02
N TYR A 61 -1.58 3.18 11.50
CA TYR A 61 -1.55 1.87 12.15
C TYR A 61 -2.64 0.98 11.58
N THR A 62 -2.49 -0.32 11.77
CA THR A 62 -3.36 -1.35 11.21
C THR A 62 -3.98 -2.13 12.35
N ILE A 63 -5.29 -2.36 12.32
CA ILE A 63 -5.96 -3.33 13.20
C ILE A 63 -6.85 -4.20 12.32
N ILE A 64 -6.64 -5.52 12.35
CA ILE A 64 -7.36 -6.48 11.53
C ILE A 64 -8.10 -7.45 12.45
N ARG A 65 -9.40 -7.57 12.27
CA ARG A 65 -10.20 -8.65 12.85
C ARG A 65 -10.32 -9.79 11.84
N TYR A 66 -9.83 -10.97 12.21
CA TYR A 66 -9.94 -12.19 11.43
C TYR A 66 -10.16 -13.40 12.35
N LYS A 67 -11.13 -14.26 12.02
CA LYS A 67 -11.52 -15.42 12.84
C LYS A 67 -11.76 -15.06 14.32
N ASN A 68 -12.47 -13.95 14.56
CA ASN A 68 -12.79 -13.43 15.91
C ASN A 68 -11.57 -13.06 16.77
N GLN A 69 -10.42 -12.80 16.15
CA GLN A 69 -9.21 -12.32 16.81
C GLN A 69 -8.74 -11.04 16.14
N ASP A 70 -8.20 -10.13 16.95
CA ASP A 70 -7.67 -8.86 16.50
C ASP A 70 -6.14 -8.94 16.40
N PHE A 71 -5.59 -8.36 15.34
CA PHE A 71 -4.17 -8.34 15.02
C PHE A 71 -3.73 -6.90 14.76
N ASN A 72 -2.56 -6.50 15.26
CA ASN A 72 -2.05 -5.13 15.13
C ASN A 72 -1.22 -4.92 13.85
N SER A 73 -1.07 -5.96 13.03
CA SER A 73 -0.42 -5.88 11.73
C SER A 73 -0.79 -7.07 10.85
N VAL A 74 -0.60 -6.89 9.54
CA VAL A 74 -0.68 -8.00 8.58
C VAL A 74 0.38 -9.07 8.89
N GLU A 75 1.57 -8.66 9.31
CA GLU A 75 2.65 -9.59 9.67
C GLU A 75 2.25 -10.51 10.83
N GLU A 76 1.69 -9.95 11.91
CA GLU A 76 1.21 -10.72 13.07
C GLU A 76 0.13 -11.74 12.66
N LEU A 77 -0.82 -11.31 11.81
CA LEU A 77 -1.85 -12.17 11.25
C LEU A 77 -1.25 -13.33 10.45
N LEU A 78 -0.34 -13.04 9.52
CA LEU A 78 0.26 -14.04 8.63
C LEU A 78 1.22 -14.98 9.37
N ASN A 79 1.88 -14.52 10.42
CA ASN A 79 2.70 -15.36 11.30
C ASN A 79 1.83 -16.39 12.04
N LYS A 80 0.63 -16.02 12.47
CA LYS A 80 -0.32 -16.95 13.12
C LYS A 80 -1.07 -17.83 12.13
N TRP A 81 -1.42 -17.27 10.97
CA TRP A 81 -2.25 -17.91 9.96
C TRP A 81 -1.62 -17.74 8.59
N LYS A 82 -0.65 -18.60 8.26
CA LYS A 82 0.16 -18.55 7.03
C LYS A 82 -0.66 -18.37 5.73
N TYR A 83 -1.84 -18.98 5.67
CA TYR A 83 -2.72 -18.96 4.49
C TYR A 83 -3.84 -17.92 4.58
N ALA A 84 -3.85 -17.05 5.60
CA ALA A 84 -4.90 -16.05 5.77
C ALA A 84 -4.99 -15.08 4.59
N ILE A 85 -3.90 -14.84 3.86
CA ILE A 85 -3.90 -13.98 2.67
C ILE A 85 -4.84 -14.50 1.56
N ASN A 86 -5.08 -15.81 1.49
CA ASN A 86 -6.03 -16.39 0.56
C ASN A 86 -7.49 -16.04 0.88
N ASP A 87 -7.74 -15.68 2.15
CA ASP A 87 -9.01 -15.23 2.72
C ASP A 87 -9.03 -13.70 2.91
N TYR A 88 -8.23 -12.95 2.17
CA TYR A 88 -8.13 -11.49 2.33
C TYR A 88 -9.50 -10.77 2.28
N ASP A 89 -10.45 -11.26 1.49
CA ASP A 89 -11.82 -10.75 1.41
C ASP A 89 -12.64 -10.93 2.70
N LYS A 90 -12.17 -11.75 3.64
CA LYS A 90 -12.78 -11.99 4.95
C LYS A 90 -12.12 -11.19 6.06
N TRP A 91 -11.07 -10.43 5.77
CA TRP A 91 -10.41 -9.59 6.76
C TRP A 91 -11.26 -8.36 7.01
N ASN A 92 -11.51 -8.06 8.29
CA ASN A 92 -12.19 -6.82 8.68
C ASN A 92 -11.18 -5.84 9.24
N PHE A 93 -10.82 -4.82 8.47
CA PHE A 93 -9.93 -3.78 8.94
C PHE A 93 -10.70 -2.82 9.86
N LEU A 94 -10.34 -2.82 11.14
CA LEU A 94 -10.87 -1.90 12.16
C LEU A 94 -10.12 -0.56 12.17
N ALA A 95 -8.86 -0.58 11.74
CA ALA A 95 -8.05 0.60 11.47
C ALA A 95 -7.11 0.30 10.29
N GLU A 96 -6.94 1.28 9.41
CA GLU A 96 -6.16 1.15 8.18
C GLU A 96 -5.10 2.24 8.08
N LYS A 97 -3.95 1.87 7.51
CA LYS A 97 -2.97 2.85 7.04
C LYS A 97 -3.46 3.52 5.76
N GLU A 98 -2.85 4.65 5.46
CA GLU A 98 -3.02 5.35 4.19
C GLU A 98 -1.68 5.54 3.49
N TRP A 99 -1.72 5.64 2.16
CA TRP A 99 -0.62 6.22 1.41
C TRP A 99 -0.66 7.74 1.58
N VAL A 100 0.48 8.32 1.93
CA VAL A 100 0.63 9.76 2.08
C VAL A 100 1.66 10.26 1.09
N LEU A 101 1.24 11.19 0.25
CA LEU A 101 2.11 11.96 -0.61
C LEU A 101 2.73 13.09 0.20
N THR A 102 4.05 13.22 0.14
CA THR A 102 4.77 14.36 0.71
C THR A 102 5.66 15.08 -0.27
N LYS A 103 5.92 16.35 0.05
CA LYS A 103 6.93 17.17 -0.63
C LYS A 103 8.17 17.31 0.24
N ASP A 104 9.31 17.01 -0.35
CA ASP A 104 10.63 17.05 0.28
C ASP A 104 10.68 16.27 1.62
N GLY A 105 9.82 15.25 1.78
CA GLY A 105 9.73 14.41 2.98
C GLY A 105 9.17 15.11 4.23
N LYS A 106 8.57 16.31 4.10
CA LYS A 106 8.12 17.11 5.25
C LYS A 106 6.62 17.37 5.24
N GLU A 107 6.14 17.99 4.18
CA GLU A 107 4.75 18.44 4.09
C GLU A 107 3.86 17.32 3.54
N SER A 108 2.83 16.92 4.28
CA SER A 108 1.82 15.96 3.78
C SER A 108 0.83 16.70 2.90
N LEU A 109 0.79 16.34 1.61
CA LEU A 109 0.00 17.03 0.60
C LEU A 109 -1.31 16.32 0.27
N TYR A 110 -1.32 14.99 0.31
CA TYR A 110 -2.45 14.19 -0.13
C TYR A 110 -2.44 12.82 0.52
N PHE A 111 -3.62 12.32 0.86
CA PHE A 111 -3.85 11.01 1.44
C PHE A 111 -4.70 10.20 0.46
N PHE A 112 -4.37 8.93 0.27
CA PHE A 112 -5.08 8.02 -0.61
C PHE A 112 -4.82 6.57 -0.20
N ASP A 113 -5.60 5.65 -0.74
CA ASP A 113 -5.76 4.30 -0.23
C ASP A 113 -5.44 3.21 -1.26
N ASN A 114 -5.62 3.47 -2.57
CA ASN A 114 -5.59 2.43 -3.59
C ASN A 114 -4.98 2.87 -4.94
N LEU A 115 -4.85 1.91 -5.87
CA LEU A 115 -4.22 2.11 -7.19
C LEU A 115 -4.93 3.13 -8.09
N GLN A 116 -6.24 3.33 -7.91
CA GLN A 116 -7.04 4.23 -8.75
C GLN A 116 -6.94 5.68 -8.29
N THR A 117 -6.58 5.89 -7.02
CA THR A 117 -6.52 7.21 -6.37
C THR A 117 -5.10 7.77 -6.28
N ILE A 118 -4.12 7.12 -6.91
CA ILE A 118 -2.73 7.59 -6.94
C ILE A 118 -2.67 8.97 -7.64
N PRO A 119 -2.16 10.02 -6.97
CA PRO A 119 -2.08 11.33 -7.56
C PRO A 119 -1.03 11.40 -8.67
N MET A 120 -1.32 12.09 -9.77
CA MET A 120 -0.28 12.43 -10.75
C MET A 120 0.75 13.38 -10.11
N ARG A 121 2.05 13.10 -10.29
CA ARG A 121 3.15 13.94 -9.78
C ARG A 121 2.98 15.42 -10.16
N LYS A 122 2.63 15.67 -11.43
CA LYS A 122 2.49 17.04 -11.98
C LYS A 122 1.46 17.90 -11.22
N LYS A 123 0.40 17.29 -10.67
CA LYS A 123 -0.65 18.00 -9.93
C LYS A 123 -0.10 18.72 -8.69
N PHE A 124 0.90 18.13 -8.04
CA PHE A 124 1.49 18.63 -6.80
C PHE A 124 2.87 19.27 -6.99
N ARG A 125 3.36 19.32 -8.23
CA ARG A 125 4.70 19.85 -8.59
C ARG A 125 5.83 19.18 -7.80
N CYS A 126 5.67 17.89 -7.52
CA CYS A 126 6.69 17.04 -6.89
C CYS A 126 7.66 16.45 -7.91
#